data_AF-A0A946F7C4-F1
#
_entry.id   AF-A0A946F7C4-F1
#
_cell.length_a   1.000
_cell.length_b   1.000
_cell.length_c   1.000
_cell.angle_alpha   90.00
_cell.angle_beta   90.00
_cell.angle_gamma   90.00
#
_symmetry.space_group_name_H-M   'P 1'
#
loop_
_entity.id
_entity.type
_entity.pdbx_description
1 polymer ?
#
loop_
_entity_poly.entity_id
_entity_poly.type
_entity_poly.pdbx_seq_one_letter_code
_entity_poly.pdbx_strand_id
1 'polypeptide(L)'
;QVEQREDKRPQLSDLRESGTIEQDSDVVMFIFRESYYLERMEPIKKLEESDEKHNERTSRWQELCEKAHNTAEVIIAKQRHGPIGTIKTHFESSYTRFSNLNVKDYDNIME
;
A
#
# COMPACT_ATOMS: atom_id res chain seq x y z
N GLN A 1 15.05 -2.33 -3.76
CA GLN A 1 14.16 -3.51 -3.62
C GLN A 1 13.21 -3.26 -2.47
N VAL A 2 11.92 -3.08 -2.77
CA VAL A 2 10.86 -2.72 -1.82
C VAL A 2 10.74 -3.71 -0.65
N GLU A 3 10.90 -4.99 -0.92
CA GLU A 3 10.74 -6.05 0.08
C GLU A 3 11.81 -6.05 1.17
N GLN A 4 12.93 -5.34 0.98
CA GLN A 4 14.00 -5.23 1.98
C GLN A 4 13.79 -4.05 2.94
N ARG A 5 12.91 -3.09 2.61
CA ARG A 5 12.67 -1.87 3.40
C ARG A 5 11.62 -2.13 4.49
N GLU A 6 11.64 -1.35 5.56
CA GLU A 6 10.56 -1.36 6.57
C GLU A 6 9.26 -0.82 5.97
N ASP A 7 9.34 0.33 5.30
CA ASP A 7 8.25 0.85 4.47
C ASP A 7 8.17 0.08 3.15
N LYS A 8 7.11 -0.71 3.02
CA LYS A 8 6.81 -1.54 1.85
C LYS A 8 6.14 -0.77 0.72
N ARG A 9 6.00 0.55 0.83
CA ARG A 9 5.46 1.38 -0.24
C ARG A 9 6.48 1.48 -1.40
N PRO A 10 6.11 1.07 -2.63
CA PRO A 10 7.01 1.14 -3.78
C PRO A 10 7.41 2.58 -4.12
N GLN A 11 8.64 2.76 -4.59
CA GLN A 11 9.19 4.06 -4.98
C GLN A 11 9.89 3.97 -6.34
N LEU A 12 10.09 5.10 -7.02
CA LEU A 12 10.80 5.12 -8.32
C LEU A 12 12.20 4.52 -8.24
N SER A 13 12.89 4.68 -7.12
CA SER A 13 14.21 4.10 -6.86
C SER A 13 14.22 2.56 -6.91
N ASP A 14 13.08 1.91 -6.73
CA ASP A 14 12.96 0.45 -6.87
C ASP A 14 13.03 0.00 -8.34
N LEU A 15 12.86 0.91 -9.31
CA LEU A 15 13.00 0.64 -10.75
C LEU A 15 14.42 0.88 -11.27
N ARG A 16 15.39 1.24 -10.43
CA ARG A 16 16.78 1.50 -10.87
C ARG A 16 17.43 0.32 -11.60
N GLU A 17 17.10 -0.90 -11.21
CA GLU A 17 17.57 -2.13 -11.86
C GLU A 17 16.89 -2.36 -13.22
N SER A 18 15.79 -1.65 -13.52
CA SER A 18 15.02 -1.75 -14.77
C SER A 18 15.63 -0.94 -15.92
N GLY A 19 16.83 -0.39 -15.74
CA GLY A 19 17.55 0.37 -16.76
C GLY A 19 16.85 1.69 -17.09
N THR A 20 16.44 1.86 -18.35
CA THR A 20 15.91 3.15 -18.83
C THR A 20 14.43 3.36 -18.51
N ILE A 21 13.70 2.36 -18.01
CA ILE A 21 12.25 2.45 -17.74
C ILE A 21 11.92 3.55 -16.72
N GLU A 22 12.77 3.78 -15.74
CA GLU A 22 12.62 4.88 -14.77
C GLU A 22 12.66 6.25 -15.48
N GLN A 23 13.50 6.39 -16.51
CA GLN A 23 13.78 7.66 -17.19
C GLN A 23 12.84 7.90 -18.38
N ASP A 24 12.61 6.87 -19.19
CA ASP A 24 11.93 6.97 -20.50
C ASP A 24 10.41 6.94 -20.40
N SER A 25 9.86 6.42 -19.29
CA SER A 25 8.42 6.36 -19.07
C SER A 25 7.78 7.75 -18.95
N ASP A 26 6.61 7.93 -19.58
CA ASP A 26 5.80 9.12 -19.40
C ASP A 26 5.00 9.06 -18.09
N VAL A 27 4.54 7.86 -17.72
CA VAL A 27 3.77 7.58 -16.51
C VAL A 27 4.32 6.32 -15.83
N VAL A 28 4.48 6.38 -14.50
CA VAL A 28 4.77 5.21 -13.66
C VAL A 28 3.71 5.14 -12.58
N MET A 29 3.04 3.99 -12.51
CA MET A 29 2.06 3.70 -11.46
C MET A 29 2.50 2.46 -10.69
N PHE A 30 2.42 2.54 -9.36
CA PHE A 30 2.58 1.40 -8.48
C PHE A 30 1.24 0.99 -7.87
N ILE A 31 1.09 -0.31 -7.61
CA ILE A 31 -0.03 -0.85 -6.86
C ILE A 31 0.49 -1.18 -5.47
N PHE A 32 -0.18 -0.67 -4.44
CA PHE A 32 0.11 -0.98 -3.06
C PHE A 32 -1.15 -1.51 -2.37
N ARG A 33 -1.02 -2.66 -1.71
CA ARG A 33 -2.11 -3.29 -0.96
C ARG A 33 -1.66 -3.43 0.49
N GLU A 34 -2.13 -2.53 1.35
CA GLU A 34 -1.75 -2.53 2.76
C GLU A 34 -2.17 -3.84 3.46
N SER A 35 -3.38 -4.34 3.15
CA SER A 35 -3.90 -5.63 3.66
C SER A 35 -2.94 -6.79 3.45
N TYR A 36 -2.30 -6.88 2.28
CA TYR A 36 -1.33 -7.94 1.97
C TYR A 36 -0.12 -7.94 2.92
N TYR A 37 0.35 -6.77 3.35
CA TYR A 37 1.48 -6.67 4.27
C TYR A 37 1.03 -6.85 5.72
N LEU A 38 -0.13 -6.29 6.10
CA LEU A 38 -0.69 -6.43 7.45
C LEU A 38 -0.99 -7.89 7.81
N GLU A 39 -1.55 -8.67 6.88
CA GLU A 39 -1.83 -10.11 7.08
C GLU A 39 -0.56 -10.90 7.46
N ARG A 40 0.62 -10.47 7.02
CA ARG A 40 1.92 -11.10 7.36
C ARG A 40 2.54 -10.57 8.65
N MET A 41 2.01 -9.49 9.20
CA MET A 41 2.49 -8.85 10.42
C MET A 41 1.66 -9.23 11.66
N GLU A 42 0.95 -10.37 11.61
CA GLU A 42 0.17 -10.86 12.74
C GLU A 42 1.02 -10.90 14.03
N PRO A 43 0.57 -10.23 15.11
CA PRO A 43 1.26 -10.22 16.39
C PRO A 43 1.43 -11.62 16.99
N ILE A 44 2.66 -12.13 17.00
CA ILE A 44 3.01 -13.31 17.79
C ILE A 44 3.30 -12.87 19.24
N LYS A 45 2.74 -13.59 20.21
CA LYS A 45 3.01 -13.37 21.64
C LYS A 45 4.45 -13.76 21.97
N LYS A 46 5.23 -12.84 22.53
CA LYS A 46 6.61 -13.14 22.99
C LYS A 46 6.58 -13.78 24.38
N LEU A 47 7.57 -14.63 24.70
CA LEU A 47 7.63 -15.32 26.00
C LEU A 47 7.68 -14.37 27.21
N GLU A 48 8.27 -13.19 27.05
CA GLU A 48 8.44 -12.19 28.12
C GLU A 48 7.44 -11.02 28.04
N GLU A 49 6.46 -11.09 27.13
CA GLU A 49 5.45 -10.06 26.94
C GLU A 49 4.23 -10.34 27.83
N SER A 50 3.73 -9.32 28.54
CA SER A 50 2.51 -9.45 29.32
C SER A 50 1.30 -9.61 28.41
N ASP A 51 0.24 -10.24 28.94
CA ASP A 51 -1.00 -10.45 28.19
C ASP A 51 -1.62 -9.13 27.74
N GLU A 52 -1.54 -8.08 28.57
CA GLU A 52 -2.06 -6.76 28.22
C GLU A 52 -1.36 -6.17 27.00
N LYS A 53 -0.02 -6.15 26.99
CA LYS A 53 0.76 -5.59 25.86
C LYS A 53 0.53 -6.36 24.57
N HIS A 54 0.42 -7.69 24.67
CA HIS A 54 0.08 -8.52 23.52
C HIS A 54 -1.32 -8.18 23.00
N ASN A 55 -2.32 -8.13 23.87
CA ASN A 55 -3.70 -7.83 23.50
C ASN A 55 -3.84 -6.44 22.87
N GLU A 56 -3.14 -5.43 23.39
CA GLU A 56 -3.11 -4.08 22.80
C GLU A 56 -2.58 -4.08 21.37
N ARG A 57 -1.44 -4.75 21.12
CA ARG A 57 -0.89 -4.87 19.75
C ARG A 57 -1.83 -5.63 18.82
N THR A 58 -2.42 -6.71 19.30
CA THR A 58 -3.37 -7.52 18.52
C THR A 58 -4.61 -6.71 18.16
N SER A 59 -5.17 -5.96 19.12
CA SER A 59 -6.32 -5.08 18.87
C SER A 59 -6.00 -4.00 17.83
N ARG A 60 -4.84 -3.36 17.93
CA ARG A 60 -4.39 -2.37 16.94
C ARG A 60 -4.19 -2.98 15.57
N TRP A 61 -3.60 -4.17 15.49
CA TRP A 61 -3.42 -4.89 14.24
C TRP A 61 -4.76 -5.26 13.59
N GLN A 62 -5.74 -5.70 14.37
CA GLN A 62 -7.10 -5.98 13.89
C GLN A 62 -7.77 -4.73 13.31
N GLU A 63 -7.68 -3.59 14.00
CA GLU A 63 -8.22 -2.31 13.51
C GLU A 63 -7.57 -1.88 12.18
N LEU A 64 -6.25 -2.05 12.06
CA LEU A 64 -5.53 -1.77 10.82
C LEU A 64 -5.95 -2.72 9.68
N CYS A 65 -6.10 -4.01 9.97
CA CYS A 65 -6.55 -4.99 8.98
C CYS A 65 -7.95 -4.68 8.47
N GLU A 66 -8.88 -4.35 9.37
CA GLU A 66 -10.25 -3.97 9.02
C GLU A 66 -10.27 -2.70 8.15
N LYS A 67 -9.49 -1.69 8.52
CA LYS A 67 -9.40 -0.44 7.76
C LYS A 67 -8.80 -0.64 6.36
N ALA A 68 -7.82 -1.53 6.23
CA ALA A 68 -7.18 -1.85 4.96
C ALA A 68 -7.95 -2.91 4.14
N HIS A 69 -8.98 -3.53 4.72
CA HIS A 69 -9.72 -4.61 4.10
C HIS A 69 -10.40 -4.15 2.80
N ASN A 70 -10.27 -4.95 1.74
CA ASN A 70 -10.78 -4.65 0.41
C ASN A 70 -10.36 -3.28 -0.18
N THR A 71 -9.25 -2.71 0.29
CA THR A 71 -8.71 -1.47 -0.28
C THR A 71 -7.35 -1.70 -0.93
N ALA A 72 -7.05 -0.88 -1.92
CA ALA A 72 -5.74 -0.79 -2.54
C ALA A 72 -5.46 0.63 -3.00
N GLU A 73 -4.18 0.98 -3.09
CA GLU A 73 -3.71 2.27 -3.55
C GLU A 73 -3.05 2.13 -4.91
N VAL A 74 -3.44 3.00 -5.84
CA VAL A 74 -2.74 3.24 -7.10
C VAL A 74 -1.93 4.52 -6.93
N ILE A 75 -0.61 4.38 -6.96
CA ILE A 75 0.33 5.46 -6.70
C ILE A 75 0.90 5.92 -8.04
N ILE A 76 0.49 7.10 -8.49
CA ILE A 76 1.07 7.78 -9.66
C ILE A 76 2.39 8.38 -9.21
N ALA A 77 3.47 7.63 -9.41
CA ALA A 77 4.82 8.01 -8.94
C ALA A 77 5.55 8.93 -9.93
N LYS A 78 5.16 8.91 -11.21
CA LYS A 78 5.68 9.80 -12.26
C LYS A 78 4.58 10.09 -13.26
N GLN A 79 4.48 11.34 -13.68
CA GLN A 79 3.64 11.79 -14.78
C GLN A 79 4.28 13.02 -15.44
N ARG A 80 4.83 12.90 -16.66
CA ARG A 80 5.64 13.97 -17.30
C ARG A 80 4.86 15.27 -17.56
N HIS A 81 3.56 15.17 -17.76
CA HIS A 81 2.69 16.29 -18.14
C HIS A 81 1.46 16.40 -17.25
N GLY A 82 1.59 16.09 -15.96
CA GLY A 82 0.45 16.14 -15.06
C GLY A 82 0.81 15.83 -13.62
N PRO A 83 -0.20 15.86 -12.75
CA PRO A 83 0.00 15.70 -11.32
C PRO A 83 0.40 14.27 -10.96
N ILE A 84 1.16 14.15 -9.87
CA ILE A 84 1.41 12.88 -9.19
C ILE A 84 0.46 12.77 -7.99
N GLY A 85 0.23 11.55 -7.50
CA GLY A 85 -0.71 11.37 -6.40
C GLY A 85 -0.99 9.92 -6.09
N THR A 86 -1.86 9.70 -5.11
CA THR A 86 -2.35 8.36 -4.77
C THR A 86 -3.86 8.33 -4.87
N ILE A 87 -4.37 7.34 -5.59
CA ILE A 87 -5.80 7.10 -5.74
C ILE A 87 -6.14 5.84 -4.95
N LYS A 88 -7.12 5.95 -4.05
CA LYS A 88 -7.63 4.79 -3.33
C LYS A 88 -8.68 4.07 -4.17
N THR A 89 -8.61 2.75 -4.16
CA THR A 89 -9.46 1.87 -4.96
C THR A 89 -9.99 0.74 -4.08
N HIS A 90 -11.15 0.21 -4.44
CA HIS A 90 -11.65 -1.02 -3.85
C HIS A 90 -10.98 -2.21 -4.55
N PHE A 91 -10.51 -3.18 -3.79
CA PHE A 91 -9.87 -4.38 -4.29
C PHE A 91 -10.59 -5.62 -3.79
N GLU A 92 -11.10 -6.42 -4.72
CA GLU A 92 -11.79 -7.65 -4.45
C GLU A 92 -10.85 -8.85 -4.68
N SER A 93 -10.38 -9.45 -3.59
CA SER A 93 -9.32 -10.48 -3.61
C SER A 93 -9.74 -11.76 -4.35
N SER A 94 -11.00 -12.17 -4.23
CA SER A 94 -11.55 -13.38 -4.88
C SER A 94 -11.45 -13.36 -6.41
N TYR A 95 -11.49 -12.18 -7.02
CA TYR A 95 -11.41 -11.99 -8.47
C TYR A 95 -10.16 -11.24 -8.91
N THR A 96 -9.28 -10.86 -7.99
CA THR A 96 -8.12 -9.97 -8.25
C THR A 96 -8.55 -8.72 -9.03
N ARG A 97 -9.66 -8.10 -8.59
CA ARG A 97 -10.32 -7.03 -9.33
C ARG A 97 -10.26 -5.70 -8.59
N PHE A 98 -9.88 -4.65 -9.30
CA PHE A 98 -9.95 -3.27 -8.82
C PHE A 98 -11.24 -2.61 -9.30
N SER A 99 -11.88 -1.84 -8.43
CA SER A 99 -13.05 -1.03 -8.72
C SER A 99 -12.95 0.33 -8.02
N ASN A 100 -13.77 1.28 -8.46
CA ASN A 100 -13.80 2.60 -7.82
C ASN A 100 -14.20 2.45 -6.35
N LEU A 101 -13.35 2.96 -5.45
CA LEU A 101 -13.75 3.25 -4.07
C LEU A 101 -14.59 4.53 -4.20
N ASN A 102 -15.91 4.41 -4.04
CA ASN A 102 -16.95 5.46 -4.14
C ASN A 102 -16.50 6.92 -4.43
N VAL A 103 -17.17 7.59 -5.38
CA VAL A 103 -16.84 8.85 -6.11
C VAL A 103 -16.29 10.08 -5.31
N LYS A 104 -16.25 10.08 -3.98
CA LYS A 104 -15.83 11.24 -3.16
C LYS A 104 -14.32 11.33 -2.86
N ASP A 105 -13.50 10.35 -3.22
CA ASP A 105 -12.08 10.29 -2.79
C ASP A 105 -11.06 10.79 -3.84
N TYR A 106 -11.50 11.38 -4.95
CA TYR A 106 -10.60 11.94 -5.98
C TYR A 106 -9.85 13.21 -5.54
N ASP A 107 -10.13 13.76 -4.35
CA ASP A 107 -9.61 15.03 -3.85
C ASP A 107 -8.12 15.00 -3.42
N ASN A 108 -7.42 13.88 -3.58
CA ASN A 108 -6.00 13.72 -3.16
C ASN A 108 -4.98 13.89 -4.31
N ILE A 109 -5.40 14.42 -5.46
CA ILE A 109 -4.49 14.74 -6.57
C ILE A 109 -3.90 16.13 -6.33
N MET A 110 -2.60 16.20 -6.05
CA MET A 110 -1.89 17.47 -5.89
C MET A 110 -1.59 18.02 -7.29
N GLU A 111 -2.10 19.21 -7.63
CA GLU A 111 -1.78 19.93 -8.88
C GLU A 111 -0.28 20.21 -9.05
#